data_AF-A0A4P6XBI1-F1
#
_entry.id   AF-A0A4P6XBI1-F1
#
_cell.length_a   1.000
_cell.length_b   1.000
_cell.length_c   1.000
_cell.angle_alpha   90.00
_cell.angle_beta   90.00
_cell.angle_gamma   90.00
#
_symmetry.space_group_name_H-M   'P 1'
#
loop_
_entity.id
_entity.type
_entity.pdbx_description
1 polymer ?
#
loop_
_entity_poly.entity_id
_entity_poly.type
_entity_poly.pdbx_seq_one_letter_code
_entity_poly.pdbx_strand_id
1 'polypeptide(L)'
;MLRPFAIALTLAVLPMSSFAQTADQNDAAAKQAESGKPPLRIRSITLTGNQACPKSANPDAEIVVCARQGEPYRIPKELRNDKPIPAQNQSWANRAAVADEVGRRAAGLPDTCSPTGSGGQTGCAMMRAQQYAAEKAEAKRQAAAIP
;
A
#
# COMPACT_ATOMS: atom_id res chain seq x y z
N MET A 1 -17.59 0.67 55.62
CA MET A 1 -18.80 -0.19 55.58
C MET A 1 -18.53 -1.30 54.59
N LEU A 2 -18.69 -2.56 54.99
CA LEU A 2 -18.38 -3.74 54.19
C LEU A 2 -19.68 -4.39 53.72
N ARG A 3 -19.80 -4.72 52.43
CA ARG A 3 -20.19 -6.08 52.00
C ARG A 3 -20.06 -6.27 50.48
N PRO A 4 -19.38 -7.35 50.03
CA PRO A 4 -19.34 -7.76 48.62
C PRO A 4 -20.48 -8.75 48.31
N PHE A 5 -20.71 -9.02 47.03
CA PHE A 5 -21.18 -10.33 46.58
C PHE A 5 -20.41 -10.76 45.33
N ALA A 6 -20.02 -12.03 45.31
CA ALA A 6 -19.26 -12.71 44.27
C ALA A 6 -20.07 -13.91 43.75
N ILE A 7 -19.43 -14.81 43.00
CA ILE A 7 -19.95 -16.10 42.47
C ILE A 7 -20.76 -15.88 41.16
N ALA A 8 -20.60 -16.65 40.08
CA ALA A 8 -20.05 -18.00 39.96
C ALA A 8 -18.95 -18.20 38.90
N LEU A 9 -18.14 -19.23 39.15
CA LEU A 9 -17.09 -19.78 38.29
C LEU A 9 -17.53 -21.18 37.86
N THR A 10 -17.45 -21.53 36.57
CA THR A 10 -17.43 -22.93 36.11
C THR A 10 -16.40 -23.12 34.99
N LEU A 11 -15.76 -24.29 35.01
CA LEU A 11 -14.51 -24.63 34.32
C LEU A 11 -14.78 -25.71 33.24
N ALA A 12 -13.93 -25.80 32.20
CA ALA A 12 -13.24 -27.04 31.76
C ALA A 12 -13.03 -27.25 30.23
N VAL A 13 -11.74 -27.38 29.86
CA VAL A 13 -11.13 -28.38 28.93
C VAL A 13 -11.19 -28.18 27.39
N LEU A 14 -10.01 -28.33 26.76
CA LEU A 14 -9.75 -28.43 25.30
C LEU A 14 -9.54 -29.91 24.86
N PRO A 15 -9.55 -30.21 23.54
CA PRO A 15 -8.26 -30.45 22.86
C PRO A 15 -8.16 -29.98 21.38
N MET A 16 -6.94 -29.92 20.87
CA MET A 16 -6.56 -29.65 19.47
C MET A 16 -6.45 -30.94 18.62
N SER A 17 -6.70 -30.87 17.30
CA SER A 17 -5.75 -31.31 16.22
C SER A 17 -6.37 -31.34 14.80
N SER A 18 -5.50 -31.20 13.79
CA SER A 18 -5.78 -30.98 12.35
C SER A 18 -6.09 -32.23 11.51
N PHE A 19 -6.65 -32.04 10.30
CA PHE A 19 -6.48 -32.95 9.15
C PHE A 19 -6.28 -32.21 7.80
N ALA A 20 -5.50 -32.84 6.93
CA ALA A 20 -5.29 -32.61 5.49
C ALA A 20 -5.11 -34.03 4.82
N GLN A 21 -5.52 -34.38 3.58
CA GLN A 21 -5.58 -35.80 3.05
C GLN A 21 -5.16 -36.09 1.55
N THR A 22 -6.05 -36.36 0.54
CA THR A 22 -5.73 -36.74 -0.91
C THR A 22 -6.55 -36.04 -2.07
N ALA A 23 -5.95 -35.23 -3.00
CA ALA A 23 -6.53 -34.20 -3.94
C ALA A 23 -7.41 -34.57 -5.20
N ASP A 24 -8.47 -33.77 -5.44
CA ASP A 24 -9.35 -33.71 -6.65
C ASP A 24 -9.84 -32.26 -6.91
N GLN A 25 -9.15 -31.49 -7.77
CA GLN A 25 -8.78 -30.12 -7.35
C GLN A 25 -9.44 -28.90 -8.05
N ASN A 26 -10.52 -29.05 -8.84
CA ASN A 26 -11.26 -27.88 -9.38
C ASN A 26 -12.80 -27.98 -9.24
N ASP A 27 -13.41 -29.17 -9.27
CA ASP A 27 -14.84 -29.33 -8.95
C ASP A 27 -15.15 -29.12 -7.45
N ALA A 28 -14.14 -29.29 -6.59
CA ALA A 28 -14.27 -29.10 -5.15
C ALA A 28 -14.57 -27.64 -4.75
N ALA A 29 -14.03 -26.66 -5.46
CA ALA A 29 -14.28 -25.24 -5.14
C ALA A 29 -15.76 -24.85 -5.36
N ALA A 30 -16.42 -25.42 -6.37
CA ALA A 30 -17.86 -25.23 -6.60
C ALA A 30 -18.71 -26.03 -5.59
N LYS A 31 -18.36 -27.31 -5.34
CA LYS A 31 -19.10 -28.16 -4.39
C LYS A 31 -18.91 -27.79 -2.91
N GLN A 32 -17.83 -27.09 -2.56
CA GLN A 32 -17.62 -26.56 -1.20
C GLN A 32 -18.49 -25.33 -0.90
N ALA A 33 -18.89 -24.57 -1.92
CA ALA A 33 -19.92 -23.54 -1.75
C ALA A 33 -21.31 -24.17 -1.52
N GLU A 34 -21.58 -25.31 -2.15
CA GLU A 34 -22.86 -26.03 -2.09
C GLU A 34 -23.02 -26.89 -0.81
N SER A 35 -21.93 -27.38 -0.21
CA SER A 35 -21.96 -28.26 0.98
C SER A 35 -21.95 -27.54 2.34
N GLY A 36 -21.82 -26.22 2.36
CA GLY A 36 -22.00 -25.39 3.57
C GLY A 36 -21.02 -25.60 4.72
N LYS A 37 -19.94 -26.39 4.54
CA LYS A 37 -18.91 -26.63 5.54
C LYS A 37 -17.61 -25.87 5.25
N PRO A 38 -17.05 -25.12 6.21
CA PRO A 38 -15.80 -24.40 6.01
C PRO A 38 -14.61 -25.38 5.86
N PRO A 39 -13.61 -25.06 5.01
CA PRO A 39 -12.43 -25.90 4.82
C PRO A 39 -11.59 -25.98 6.10
N LEU A 40 -11.11 -27.19 6.45
CA LEU A 40 -10.37 -27.39 7.71
C LEU A 40 -8.92 -26.86 7.64
N ARG A 41 -8.34 -26.68 6.44
CA ARG A 41 -7.00 -26.10 6.28
C ARG A 41 -6.86 -25.29 4.98
N ILE A 42 -6.13 -24.18 5.07
CA ILE A 42 -5.69 -23.37 3.92
C ILE A 42 -4.16 -23.32 3.93
N ARG A 43 -3.52 -23.56 2.78
CA ARG A 43 -2.07 -23.52 2.59
C ARG A 43 -1.70 -22.53 1.50
N SER A 44 -1.22 -21.35 1.88
CA SER A 44 -0.68 -20.36 0.95
C SER A 44 0.76 -20.71 0.55
N ILE A 45 1.06 -20.70 -0.75
CA ILE A 45 2.39 -21.00 -1.28
C ILE A 45 2.80 -19.91 -2.26
N THR A 46 3.96 -19.31 -2.03
CA THR A 46 4.59 -18.40 -2.99
C THR A 46 5.46 -19.20 -3.96
N LEU A 47 5.11 -19.18 -5.24
CA LEU A 47 5.85 -19.87 -6.29
C LEU A 47 6.95 -18.96 -6.88
N THR A 48 8.16 -19.50 -6.99
CA THR A 48 9.33 -18.84 -7.60
C THR A 48 9.69 -19.52 -8.92
N GLY A 49 9.98 -18.75 -9.97
CA GLY A 49 10.27 -19.30 -11.29
C GLY A 49 9.11 -20.14 -11.84
N ASN A 50 9.37 -21.11 -12.71
CA ASN A 50 8.32 -21.89 -13.39
C ASN A 50 7.88 -23.15 -12.63
N GLN A 51 7.91 -23.13 -11.29
CA GLN A 51 7.42 -24.25 -10.48
C GLN A 51 5.88 -24.38 -10.58
N ALA A 52 5.40 -25.61 -10.70
CA ALA A 52 3.98 -25.92 -10.66
C ALA A 52 3.43 -25.81 -9.23
N CYS A 53 2.16 -25.41 -9.10
CA CYS A 53 1.47 -25.44 -7.81
C CYS A 53 1.36 -26.90 -7.33
N PRO A 54 1.87 -27.26 -6.13
CA PRO A 54 1.74 -28.62 -5.64
C PRO A 54 0.27 -28.92 -5.37
N LYS A 55 -0.18 -30.12 -5.76
CA LYS A 55 -1.55 -30.54 -5.50
C LYS A 55 -1.86 -30.50 -4.01
N SER A 56 -3.12 -30.29 -3.66
CA SER A 56 -3.52 -30.27 -2.25
C SER A 56 -3.20 -31.60 -1.59
N ALA A 57 -3.14 -31.60 -0.26
CA ALA A 57 -3.22 -32.86 0.46
C ALA A 57 -4.60 -33.44 0.13
N ASN A 58 -5.76 -32.96 0.67
CA ASN A 58 -7.14 -33.33 0.24
C ASN A 58 -7.80 -32.23 -0.59
N PRO A 59 -8.80 -32.46 -1.48
CA PRO A 59 -9.56 -31.34 -1.99
C PRO A 59 -10.59 -30.86 -0.98
N ASP A 60 -11.33 -31.79 -0.35
CA ASP A 60 -12.53 -31.47 0.44
C ASP A 60 -12.22 -30.74 1.75
N ALA A 61 -10.94 -30.63 2.13
CA ALA A 61 -10.53 -29.95 3.36
C ALA A 61 -9.13 -29.32 3.35
N GLU A 62 -8.35 -29.39 2.26
CA GLU A 62 -7.17 -28.52 2.10
C GLU A 62 -7.23 -27.71 0.80
N ILE A 63 -7.42 -26.40 0.94
CA ILE A 63 -7.30 -25.47 -0.18
C ILE A 63 -5.83 -25.01 -0.25
N VAL A 64 -5.18 -25.26 -1.39
CA VAL A 64 -3.85 -24.71 -1.69
C VAL A 64 -3.99 -23.47 -2.55
N VAL A 65 -3.59 -22.31 -2.01
CA VAL A 65 -3.61 -21.04 -2.72
C VAL A 65 -2.19 -20.72 -3.17
N CYS A 66 -1.93 -20.86 -4.47
CA CYS A 66 -0.64 -20.56 -5.05
C CYS A 66 -0.60 -19.13 -5.61
N ALA A 67 0.26 -18.29 -5.05
CA ALA A 67 0.56 -16.95 -5.55
C ALA A 67 1.90 -16.95 -6.27
N ARG A 68 1.96 -16.38 -7.48
CA ARG A 68 3.21 -16.24 -8.24
C ARG A 68 3.75 -14.82 -8.07
N GLN A 69 4.95 -14.67 -7.50
CA GLN A 69 5.67 -13.39 -7.59
C GLN A 69 6.51 -13.37 -8.86
N GLY A 70 6.29 -12.36 -9.71
CA GLY A 70 6.91 -12.28 -11.04
C GLY A 70 8.41 -12.00 -10.99
N GLU A 71 8.86 -11.14 -10.06
CA GLU A 71 10.26 -10.76 -9.88
C GLU A 71 10.62 -10.88 -8.39
N PRO A 72 11.25 -11.97 -7.91
CA PRO A 72 11.43 -12.22 -6.48
C PRO A 72 12.35 -11.22 -5.76
N TYR A 73 13.19 -10.50 -6.51
CA TYR A 73 14.13 -9.48 -5.99
C TYR A 73 13.65 -8.04 -6.22
N ARG A 74 12.49 -7.82 -6.84
CA ARG A 74 11.92 -6.48 -7.06
C ARG A 74 10.68 -6.30 -6.20
N ILE A 75 10.51 -5.11 -5.65
CA ILE A 75 9.28 -4.71 -4.95
C ILE A 75 8.04 -5.04 -5.81
N PRO A 76 7.06 -5.80 -5.28
CA PRO A 76 5.81 -6.13 -5.97
C PRO A 76 5.10 -4.88 -6.49
N LYS A 77 4.40 -4.98 -7.64
CA LYS A 77 3.78 -3.82 -8.29
C LYS A 77 2.89 -3.00 -7.35
N GLU A 78 2.05 -3.68 -6.57
CA GLU A 78 1.15 -3.10 -5.57
C GLU A 78 1.86 -2.36 -4.42
N LEU A 79 3.14 -2.69 -4.17
CA LEU A 79 3.98 -2.08 -3.13
C LEU A 79 4.99 -1.07 -3.70
N ARG A 80 4.96 -0.82 -5.02
CA ARG A 80 5.74 0.27 -5.61
C ARG A 80 5.06 1.56 -5.19
N ASN A 81 5.77 2.37 -4.40
CA ASN A 81 5.28 3.67 -4.01
C ASN A 81 5.33 4.62 -5.22
N ASP A 82 4.24 4.63 -6.00
CA ASP A 82 3.98 5.63 -7.07
C ASP A 82 3.66 7.03 -6.50
N LYS A 83 3.96 7.24 -5.21
CA LYS A 83 3.89 8.53 -4.53
C LYS A 83 4.93 9.48 -5.14
N PRO A 84 4.71 10.82 -5.08
CA PRO A 84 5.72 11.79 -5.50
C PRO A 84 7.08 11.46 -4.89
N ILE A 85 8.14 11.46 -5.72
CA ILE A 85 9.49 11.15 -5.27
C ILE A 85 9.84 12.10 -4.11
N PRO A 86 10.14 11.58 -2.91
CA PRO A 86 10.31 12.43 -1.74
C PRO A 86 11.57 13.29 -1.91
N ALA A 87 11.61 14.48 -1.30
CA ALA A 87 12.58 15.52 -1.62
C ALA A 87 14.05 15.06 -1.58
N GLN A 88 14.41 14.17 -0.65
CA GLN A 88 15.74 13.57 -0.53
C GLN A 88 16.14 12.65 -1.69
N ASN A 89 15.18 12.07 -2.41
CA ASN A 89 15.40 11.16 -3.54
C ASN A 89 15.27 11.87 -4.91
N GLN A 90 15.06 13.19 -4.92
CA GLN A 90 14.99 13.97 -6.15
C GLN A 90 16.34 14.03 -6.86
N SER A 91 16.30 13.93 -8.19
CA SER A 91 17.49 14.01 -9.05
C SER A 91 18.23 15.33 -8.81
N TRP A 92 19.55 15.33 -9.02
CA TRP A 92 20.34 16.56 -8.89
C TRP A 92 19.83 17.66 -9.82
N ALA A 93 19.41 17.31 -11.05
CA ALA A 93 18.83 18.24 -12.01
C ALA A 93 17.56 18.94 -11.47
N ASN A 94 16.65 18.19 -10.85
CA ASN A 94 15.44 18.76 -10.23
C ASN A 94 15.79 19.68 -9.05
N ARG A 95 16.80 19.30 -8.24
CA ARG A 95 17.24 20.09 -7.08
C ARG A 95 18.01 21.35 -7.50
N ALA A 96 18.73 21.34 -8.61
CA ALA A 96 19.47 22.49 -9.12
C ALA A 96 18.53 23.67 -9.45
N ALA A 97 17.37 23.41 -10.08
CA ALA A 97 16.37 24.44 -10.36
C ALA A 97 15.82 25.11 -9.08
N VAL A 98 15.60 24.32 -8.02
CA VAL A 98 15.15 24.86 -6.71
C VAL A 98 16.26 25.68 -6.05
N ALA A 99 17.52 25.24 -6.14
CA ALA A 99 18.66 25.96 -5.58
C ALA A 99 18.90 27.31 -6.31
N ASP A 100 18.76 27.33 -7.64
CA ASP A 100 18.85 28.56 -8.43
C ASP A 100 17.73 29.55 -8.05
N GLU A 101 16.48 29.11 -7.95
CA GLU A 101 15.35 29.97 -7.57
C GLU A 101 15.53 30.57 -6.16
N VAL A 102 16.06 29.79 -5.20
CA VAL A 102 16.41 30.32 -3.87
C VAL A 102 17.53 31.36 -3.97
N GLY A 103 18.54 31.14 -4.80
CA GLY A 103 19.63 32.09 -5.06
C GLY A 103 19.14 33.39 -5.70
N ARG A 104 18.35 33.31 -6.77
CA ARG A 104 17.73 34.46 -7.44
C ARG A 104 16.92 35.31 -6.46
N ARG A 105 16.13 34.65 -5.62
CA ARG A 105 15.30 35.30 -4.60
C ARG A 105 16.13 35.98 -3.52
N ALA A 106 17.17 35.32 -3.00
CA ALA A 106 18.07 35.90 -2.01
C ALA A 106 18.84 37.11 -2.57
N ALA A 107 19.17 37.08 -3.87
CA ALA A 107 19.83 38.17 -4.58
C ALA A 107 18.89 39.33 -4.99
N GLY A 108 17.57 39.22 -4.76
CA GLY A 108 16.61 40.28 -5.08
C GLY A 108 16.42 40.52 -6.58
N LEU A 109 16.55 39.48 -7.41
CA LEU A 109 16.35 39.60 -8.85
C LEU A 109 14.88 39.89 -9.21
N PRO A 110 14.62 40.55 -10.36
CA PRO A 110 13.28 40.69 -10.92
C PRO A 110 12.54 39.35 -11.06
N ASP A 111 11.21 39.43 -11.01
CA ASP A 111 10.29 38.29 -11.04
C ASP A 111 10.47 37.26 -9.91
N THR A 112 11.19 37.62 -8.84
CA THR A 112 11.24 36.86 -7.59
C THR A 112 10.45 37.57 -6.49
N CYS A 113 9.86 36.82 -5.56
CA CYS A 113 9.17 37.40 -4.40
C CYS A 113 10.16 37.69 -3.26
N SER A 114 11.12 38.59 -3.52
CA SER A 114 12.09 39.05 -2.52
C SER A 114 11.61 40.33 -1.82
N PRO A 115 11.91 40.53 -0.52
CA PRO A 115 11.77 41.82 0.15
C PRO A 115 12.87 42.83 -0.24
N THR A 116 13.92 42.39 -0.95
CA THR A 116 15.05 43.22 -1.41
C THR A 116 15.11 43.23 -2.94
N GLY A 117 15.60 44.33 -3.52
CA GLY A 117 15.74 44.49 -4.97
C GLY A 117 14.50 45.05 -5.68
N SER A 118 14.52 45.08 -7.02
CA SER A 118 13.45 45.63 -7.85
C SER A 118 12.57 44.52 -8.43
N GLY A 119 11.25 44.67 -8.33
CA GLY A 119 10.27 43.70 -8.86
C GLY A 119 9.71 42.71 -7.84
N GLY A 120 10.08 42.81 -6.55
CA GLY A 120 9.53 41.97 -5.48
C GLY A 120 7.99 41.99 -5.42
N GLN A 121 7.40 43.17 -5.64
CA GLN A 121 5.95 43.38 -5.60
C GLN A 121 5.18 42.63 -6.69
N THR A 122 5.75 42.50 -7.90
CA THR A 122 5.15 41.72 -9.00
C THR A 122 5.47 40.23 -8.89
N GLY A 123 6.71 39.89 -8.49
CA GLY A 123 7.15 38.50 -8.29
C GLY A 123 6.31 37.75 -7.25
N CYS A 124 5.86 38.41 -6.18
CA CYS A 124 4.95 37.81 -5.20
C CYS A 124 3.56 37.49 -5.77
N ALA A 125 3.00 38.33 -6.64
CA ALA A 125 1.73 38.07 -7.31
C ALA A 125 1.84 36.89 -8.29
N MET A 126 2.93 36.83 -9.06
CA MET A 126 3.21 35.72 -9.99
C MET A 126 3.37 34.39 -9.26
N MET A 127 4.15 34.35 -8.18
CA MET A 127 4.34 33.14 -7.36
C MET A 127 3.03 32.63 -6.77
N ARG A 128 2.16 33.53 -6.27
CA ARG A 128 0.82 33.19 -5.77
C ARG A 128 -0.07 32.60 -6.87
N ALA A 129 -0.01 33.12 -8.10
CA ALA A 129 -0.74 32.59 -9.23
C ALA A 129 -0.23 31.19 -9.66
N GLN A 130 1.09 30.98 -9.65
CA GLN A 130 1.72 29.67 -9.92
C GLN A 130 1.33 28.63 -8.86
N GLN A 131 1.35 29.00 -7.57
CA GLN A 131 0.90 28.13 -6.47
C GLN A 131 -0.57 27.71 -6.65
N TYR A 132 -1.47 28.66 -6.90
CA TYR A 132 -2.88 28.36 -7.16
C TYR A 132 -3.10 27.43 -8.37
N ALA A 133 -2.31 27.61 -9.44
CA ALA A 133 -2.35 26.72 -10.60
C ALA A 133 -1.85 25.30 -10.26
N ALA A 134 -0.79 25.19 -9.46
CA ALA A 134 -0.25 23.92 -8.99
C ALA A 134 -1.22 23.19 -8.05
N GLU A 135 -1.83 23.89 -7.10
CA GLU A 135 -2.90 23.38 -6.21
C GLU A 135 -4.08 22.85 -7.01
N LYS A 136 -4.55 23.60 -8.03
CA LYS A 136 -5.62 23.13 -8.94
C LYS A 136 -5.22 21.90 -9.75
N ALA A 137 -3.99 21.83 -10.23
CA ALA A 137 -3.50 20.65 -10.95
C ALA A 137 -3.40 19.44 -10.01
N GLU A 138 -3.00 19.64 -8.75
CA GLU A 138 -2.95 18.59 -7.76
C GLU A 138 -4.34 18.10 -7.34
N ALA A 139 -5.29 19.00 -7.04
CA ALA A 139 -6.66 18.64 -6.74
C ALA A 139 -7.32 17.81 -7.87
N LYS A 140 -7.03 18.14 -9.14
CA LYS A 140 -7.46 17.32 -10.29
C LYS A 140 -6.81 15.93 -10.30
N ARG A 141 -5.51 15.81 -10.00
CA ARG A 141 -4.81 14.51 -9.90
C ARG A 141 -5.36 13.66 -8.75
N GLN A 142 -5.62 14.28 -7.60
CA GLN A 142 -6.21 13.61 -6.43
C GLN A 142 -7.63 13.11 -6.73
N ALA A 143 -8.48 13.94 -7.35
CA ALA A 143 -9.83 13.55 -7.75
C ALA A 143 -9.83 12.40 -8.78
N ALA A 144 -8.86 12.36 -9.71
CA ALA A 144 -8.70 11.27 -10.67
C ALA A 144 -8.04 10.01 -10.11
N ALA A 145 -7.54 10.05 -8.85
CA ALA A 145 -6.92 8.91 -8.17
C ALA A 145 -7.86 8.21 -7.19
N ILE A 146 -9.09 8.71 -7.01
CA ILE A 146 -10.16 8.03 -6.28
C ILE A 146 -10.87 7.11 -7.28
N PRO A 147 -10.93 5.78 -7.03
CA PRO A 147 -11.59 4.81 -7.90
C PRO A 147 -13.12 4.86 -7.83
#